data_AF-A0A4W4HNQ8-F1
#
_entry.id   AF-A0A4W4HNQ8-F1
#
_cell.length_a   1.000
_cell.length_b   1.000
_cell.length_c   1.000
_cell.angle_alpha   90.00
_cell.angle_beta   90.00
_cell.angle_gamma   90.00
#
_symmetry.space_group_name_H-M   'P 1'
#
loop_
_entity.id
_entity.type
_entity.pdbx_description
1 polymer ?
#
loop_
_entity_poly.entity_id
_entity_poly.type
_entity_poly.pdbx_seq_one_letter_code
_entity_poly.pdbx_strand_id
1 'polypeptide(L)'
;MLIFPLFPYLDSVRLNRLFGNPGMPVKKKRKSSGSEDPSVRKCKITRCDCTERLQGKMDYLRTQLNDATLFRNIYRYAFDFARDKDQRSLDMDTAESMLALLLGRTWPLFPVFHQFLEQSKYKVMNKDQWYNVLEFSRTVHPDLSNYDEDGAWPVMLDEFVEWYKARLAL
;
A
#
# COMPACT_ATOMS: atom_id res chain seq x y z
N MET A 1 -4.09 -25.76 -10.03
CA MET A 1 -2.72 -25.24 -9.81
C MET A 1 -2.83 -23.92 -9.08
N LEU A 2 -2.34 -23.91 -7.86
CA LEU A 2 -2.57 -22.91 -6.83
C LEU A 2 -1.46 -21.85 -6.89
N ILE A 3 -1.81 -20.59 -7.11
CA ILE A 3 -0.95 -19.45 -6.76
C ILE A 3 -1.74 -18.58 -5.78
N PHE A 4 -1.89 -19.13 -4.57
CA PHE A 4 -2.06 -18.42 -3.31
C PHE A 4 -1.26 -19.26 -2.33
N PRO A 5 -0.13 -18.75 -1.84
CA PRO A 5 -0.17 -17.96 -0.62
C PRO A 5 0.90 -16.85 -0.60
N LEU A 6 0.48 -15.58 -0.69
CA LEU A 6 1.36 -14.44 -0.39
C LEU A 6 0.80 -13.53 0.72
N PHE A 7 -0.13 -14.07 1.52
CA PHE A 7 -0.56 -13.43 2.76
C PHE A 7 -0.44 -14.39 3.96
N PRO A 8 0.76 -14.75 4.42
CA PRO A 8 0.95 -15.22 5.79
C PRO A 8 1.33 -14.10 6.78
N TYR A 9 1.57 -12.86 6.34
CA TYR A 9 2.18 -11.81 7.18
C TYR A 9 1.35 -10.54 7.40
N LEU A 10 0.05 -10.56 7.13
CA LEU A 10 -0.84 -9.58 7.74
C LEU A 10 -1.25 -10.08 9.11
N ASP A 11 -0.48 -9.71 10.13
CA ASP A 11 -0.91 -9.81 11.52
C ASP A 11 -2.32 -9.19 11.64
N SER A 12 -3.22 -9.86 12.35
CA SER A 12 -4.60 -9.42 12.64
C SER A 12 -4.68 -7.97 13.14
N VAL A 13 -3.60 -7.47 13.74
CA VAL A 13 -3.42 -6.09 14.21
C VAL A 13 -3.33 -5.07 13.08
N ARG A 14 -2.66 -5.38 11.96
CA ARG A 14 -2.47 -4.44 10.83
C ARG A 14 -3.68 -4.41 9.90
N LEU A 15 -4.40 -5.52 9.75
CA LEU A 15 -5.66 -5.56 9.01
C LEU A 15 -6.75 -4.66 9.66
N ASN A 16 -6.77 -4.60 10.99
CA ASN A 16 -7.68 -3.72 11.73
C ASN A 16 -7.39 -2.21 11.57
N ARG A 17 -6.15 -1.82 11.21
CA ARG A 17 -5.83 -0.41 10.92
C ARG A 17 -6.31 0.03 9.53
N LEU A 18 -6.29 -0.88 8.56
CA LEU A 18 -6.77 -0.61 7.19
C LEU A 18 -8.31 -0.53 7.10
N PHE A 19 -9.03 -1.19 8.01
CA PHE A 19 -10.51 -1.22 8.04
C PHE A 19 -11.13 -0.60 9.32
N GLY A 20 -10.33 0.06 10.16
CA GLY A 20 -10.77 0.67 11.42
C GLY A 20 -11.38 2.06 11.25
N ASN A 21 -12.65 2.19 11.61
CA ASN A 21 -13.45 3.43 11.65
C ASN A 21 -12.73 4.62 12.34
N PRO A 22 -13.00 5.88 11.95
CA PRO A 22 -12.43 7.06 12.59
C PRO A 22 -13.20 7.36 13.89
N GLY A 23 -12.68 6.86 15.01
CA GLY A 23 -13.18 7.19 16.35
C GLY A 23 -12.53 8.46 16.90
N MET A 24 -13.22 9.59 16.81
CA MET A 24 -12.91 10.80 17.57
C MET A 24 -13.00 10.56 19.10
N PRO A 25 -12.31 11.37 19.94
CA PRO A 25 -12.04 11.05 21.33
C PRO A 25 -13.25 11.37 22.24
N VAL A 26 -13.66 10.40 23.07
CA VAL A 26 -14.69 10.62 24.09
C VAL A 26 -14.03 10.85 25.45
N LYS A 27 -14.19 12.07 25.96
CA LYS A 27 -13.84 12.47 27.34
C LYS A 27 -14.63 11.63 28.35
N LYS A 28 -13.95 11.02 29.33
CA LYS A 28 -14.56 10.40 30.51
C LYS A 28 -15.25 11.47 31.38
N LYS A 29 -16.56 11.38 31.56
CA LYS A 29 -17.31 12.02 32.66
C LYS A 29 -18.36 11.03 33.22
N ARG A 30 -18.56 11.15 34.52
CA ARG A 30 -19.16 10.24 35.50
C ARG A 30 -20.68 9.95 35.34
N LYS A 31 -21.04 8.69 35.67
CA LYS A 31 -22.20 8.12 36.41
C LYS A 31 -23.60 8.80 36.43
N SER A 32 -24.62 7.94 36.23
CA SER A 32 -26.05 7.97 36.68
C SER A 32 -26.98 8.92 35.90
N SER A 33 -28.27 8.68 35.61
CA SER A 33 -29.28 7.65 35.92
C SER A 33 -30.50 7.92 35.02
N GLY A 34 -31.27 6.87 34.68
CA GLY A 34 -32.74 6.85 34.55
C GLY A 34 -33.47 7.76 33.55
N SER A 35 -34.11 7.15 32.55
CA SER A 35 -35.52 7.31 32.13
C SER A 35 -35.67 6.84 30.66
N GLU A 36 -36.58 5.90 30.44
CA GLU A 36 -36.90 5.34 29.13
C GLU A 36 -37.96 6.22 28.46
N ASP A 37 -37.69 6.70 27.24
CA ASP A 37 -38.70 7.27 26.34
C ASP A 37 -38.46 6.82 24.88
N PRO A 38 -39.53 6.53 24.10
CA PRO A 38 -39.46 5.69 22.91
C PRO A 38 -39.41 6.53 21.63
N SER A 39 -38.22 6.97 21.21
CA SER A 39 -38.00 7.34 19.80
C SER A 39 -36.52 7.41 19.46
N VAL A 40 -35.86 6.26 19.50
CA VAL A 40 -34.56 6.10 18.83
C VAL A 40 -34.78 5.11 17.73
N ARG A 41 -34.88 5.62 16.50
CA ARG A 41 -34.82 4.81 15.28
C ARG A 41 -33.55 3.98 15.34
N LYS A 42 -33.72 2.73 15.78
CA LYS A 42 -32.66 1.74 15.84
C LYS A 42 -32.39 1.36 14.39
N CYS A 43 -31.50 2.11 13.75
CA CYS A 43 -30.91 1.71 12.50
C CYS A 43 -30.13 0.42 12.81
N LYS A 44 -30.79 -0.72 12.56
CA LYS A 44 -30.18 -2.03 12.61
C LYS A 44 -29.08 -2.00 11.57
N ILE A 45 -27.83 -1.95 12.04
CA ILE A 45 -26.64 -2.01 11.19
C ILE A 45 -26.60 -3.41 10.59
N THR A 46 -27.21 -3.57 9.42
CA THR A 46 -26.99 -4.71 8.54
C THR A 46 -25.68 -4.47 7.80
N ARG A 47 -24.74 -5.40 7.98
CA ARG A 47 -23.39 -5.43 7.37
C ARG A 47 -23.36 -5.29 5.83
N CYS A 48 -24.50 -5.35 5.14
CA CYS A 48 -24.57 -5.42 3.68
C CYS A 48 -24.64 -4.06 2.96
N ASP A 49 -25.14 -2.98 3.60
CA ASP A 49 -25.33 -1.71 2.88
C ASP A 49 -24.03 -0.89 2.74
N CYS A 50 -23.06 -1.11 3.62
CA CYS A 50 -21.74 -0.49 3.51
C CYS A 50 -20.87 -1.17 2.46
N THR A 51 -20.97 -2.49 2.27
CA THR A 51 -20.04 -3.25 1.43
C THR A 51 -20.25 -3.07 -0.07
N GLU A 52 -21.48 -3.01 -0.56
CA GLU A 52 -21.75 -2.77 -2.00
C GLU A 52 -21.45 -1.32 -2.41
N ARG A 53 -21.77 -0.35 -1.56
CA ARG A 53 -21.41 1.06 -1.79
C ARG A 53 -19.91 1.31 -1.67
N LEU A 54 -19.21 0.58 -0.77
CA LEU A 54 -17.74 0.59 -0.75
C LEU A 54 -17.16 -0.10 -1.97
N GLN A 55 -17.73 -1.23 -2.41
CA GLN A 55 -17.27 -1.98 -3.58
C GLN A 55 -17.46 -1.18 -4.86
N GLY A 56 -18.63 -0.56 -5.09
CA GLY A 56 -18.85 0.33 -6.23
C GLY A 56 -17.92 1.54 -6.21
N LYS A 57 -17.62 2.10 -5.02
CA LYS A 57 -16.56 3.11 -4.86
C LYS A 57 -15.17 2.54 -5.11
N MET A 58 -14.89 1.31 -4.72
CA MET A 58 -13.63 0.62 -4.99
C MET A 58 -13.46 0.34 -6.47
N ASP A 59 -14.52 -0.03 -7.18
CA ASP A 59 -14.51 -0.27 -8.63
C ASP A 59 -14.40 1.03 -9.41
N TYR A 60 -15.04 2.10 -8.94
CA TYR A 60 -14.81 3.46 -9.41
C TYR A 60 -13.36 3.90 -9.16
N LEU A 61 -12.83 3.71 -7.94
CA LEU A 61 -11.43 4.00 -7.63
C LEU A 61 -10.49 3.15 -8.49
N ARG A 62 -10.81 1.89 -8.77
CA ARG A 62 -10.07 1.01 -9.67
C ARG A 62 -10.09 1.51 -11.12
N THR A 63 -11.21 2.02 -11.62
CA THR A 63 -11.24 2.66 -12.95
C THR A 63 -10.43 3.95 -12.98
N GLN A 64 -10.43 4.69 -11.89
CA GLN A 64 -9.64 5.91 -11.70
C GLN A 64 -8.13 5.63 -11.54
N LEU A 65 -7.73 4.45 -11.03
CA LEU A 65 -6.33 3.99 -11.00
C LEU A 65 -5.75 3.72 -12.40
N ASN A 66 -6.58 3.67 -13.46
CA ASN A 66 -6.09 3.61 -14.84
C ASN A 66 -5.62 4.97 -15.37
N ASP A 67 -6.04 6.09 -14.75
CA ASP A 67 -5.51 7.40 -15.08
C ASP A 67 -4.12 7.57 -14.44
N ALA A 68 -3.08 7.68 -15.26
CA ALA A 68 -1.69 7.79 -14.81
C ALA A 68 -1.45 9.00 -13.89
N THR A 69 -2.14 10.12 -14.11
CA THR A 69 -1.98 11.32 -13.28
C THR A 69 -2.65 11.17 -11.92
N LEU A 70 -3.84 10.60 -11.91
CA LEU A 70 -4.54 10.33 -10.65
C LEU A 70 -3.87 9.21 -9.85
N PHE A 71 -3.41 8.16 -10.52
CA PHE A 71 -2.63 7.08 -9.90
C PHE A 71 -1.38 7.62 -9.23
N ARG A 72 -0.63 8.51 -9.90
CA ARG A 72 0.55 9.17 -9.32
C ARG A 72 0.20 9.93 -8.04
N ASN A 73 -0.92 10.64 -8.01
CA ASN A 73 -1.36 11.36 -6.81
C ASN A 73 -1.75 10.41 -5.67
N ILE A 74 -2.50 9.33 -5.99
CA ILE A 74 -2.88 8.29 -5.02
C ILE A 74 -1.62 7.61 -4.46
N TYR A 75 -0.67 7.25 -5.32
CA TYR A 75 0.57 6.61 -4.94
C TYR A 75 1.43 7.50 -4.03
N ARG A 76 1.49 8.81 -4.31
CA ARG A 76 2.17 9.78 -3.43
C ARG A 76 1.47 9.92 -2.09
N TYR A 77 0.14 10.00 -2.09
CA TYR A 77 -0.65 10.07 -0.87
C TYR A 77 -0.49 8.81 -0.01
N ALA A 78 -0.41 7.63 -0.62
CA ALA A 78 -0.24 6.36 0.07
C ALA A 78 1.01 6.34 0.98
N PHE A 79 2.11 6.97 0.55
CA PHE A 79 3.31 7.11 1.38
C PHE A 79 3.05 7.95 2.63
N ASP A 80 2.46 9.13 2.47
CA ASP A 80 2.15 10.03 3.58
C ASP A 80 1.05 9.48 4.50
N PHE A 81 0.18 8.62 3.97
CA PHE A 81 -0.86 7.90 4.73
C PHE A 81 -0.28 6.76 5.58
N ALA A 82 0.64 5.96 5.02
CA ALA A 82 1.20 4.79 5.70
C ALA A 82 2.30 5.15 6.72
N ARG A 83 2.92 6.32 6.57
CA ARG A 83 4.00 6.80 7.43
C ARG A 83 3.47 7.41 8.74
N ASP A 84 4.15 7.12 9.85
CA ASP A 84 3.90 7.80 11.12
C ASP A 84 4.27 9.29 11.03
N LYS A 85 3.48 10.16 11.67
CA LYS A 85 3.61 11.63 11.54
C LYS A 85 5.02 12.16 11.78
N ASP A 86 5.77 11.53 12.68
CA ASP A 86 7.10 11.94 13.12
C ASP A 86 8.26 11.28 12.34
N GLN A 87 7.98 10.28 11.51
CA GLN A 87 9.00 9.54 10.74
C GLN A 87 9.16 10.13 9.34
N ARG A 88 10.30 10.02 8.67
CA ARG A 88 10.45 10.47 7.26
C ARG A 88 10.49 9.32 6.25
N SER A 89 10.28 8.10 6.72
CA SER A 89 10.35 6.86 5.97
C SER A 89 9.30 5.87 6.47
N LEU A 90 8.99 4.89 5.63
CA LEU A 90 8.20 3.72 5.98
C LEU A 90 9.12 2.61 6.48
N ASP A 91 8.67 1.79 7.43
CA ASP A 91 9.29 0.49 7.68
C ASP A 91 9.13 -0.41 6.45
N MET A 92 10.12 -1.29 6.20
CA MET A 92 10.13 -2.10 4.98
C MET A 92 8.87 -2.97 4.85
N ASP A 93 8.43 -3.63 5.92
CA ASP A 93 7.22 -4.48 5.91
C ASP A 93 5.97 -3.70 5.44
N THR A 94 5.82 -2.46 5.92
CA THR A 94 4.73 -1.57 5.49
C THR A 94 4.92 -1.12 4.04
N ALA A 95 6.14 -0.78 3.64
CA ALA A 95 6.45 -0.37 2.28
C ALA A 95 6.13 -1.49 1.27
N GLU A 96 6.62 -2.71 1.50
CA GLU A 96 6.35 -3.90 0.69
C GLU A 96 4.85 -4.17 0.54
N SER A 97 4.11 -4.15 1.66
CA SER A 97 2.67 -4.36 1.66
C SER A 97 1.92 -3.32 0.83
N MET A 98 2.31 -2.05 0.95
CA MET A 98 1.69 -0.94 0.22
C MET A 98 2.07 -0.97 -1.27
N LEU A 99 3.31 -1.30 -1.62
CA LEU A 99 3.72 -1.48 -3.01
C LEU A 99 3.01 -2.67 -3.65
N ALA A 100 2.82 -3.78 -2.93
CA ALA A 100 2.06 -4.93 -3.42
C ALA A 100 0.61 -4.57 -3.75
N LEU A 101 -0.02 -3.75 -2.90
CA LEU A 101 -1.37 -3.25 -3.14
C LEU A 101 -1.44 -2.38 -4.41
N LEU A 102 -0.47 -1.49 -4.60
CA LEU A 102 -0.52 -0.45 -5.63
C LEU A 102 0.03 -0.92 -6.98
N LEU A 103 1.13 -1.67 -6.98
CA LEU A 103 1.88 -2.04 -8.18
C LEU A 103 1.79 -3.53 -8.51
N GLY A 104 1.36 -4.38 -7.57
CA GLY A 104 1.42 -5.83 -7.73
C GLY A 104 0.61 -6.41 -8.89
N ARG A 105 -0.35 -5.65 -9.44
CA ARG A 105 -1.11 -6.04 -10.64
C ARG A 105 -0.65 -5.35 -11.92
N THR A 106 -0.03 -4.17 -11.81
CA THR A 106 0.23 -3.30 -12.96
C THR A 106 1.69 -3.32 -13.39
N TRP A 107 2.62 -3.69 -12.49
CA TRP A 107 4.04 -3.68 -12.76
C TRP A 107 4.57 -5.13 -12.87
N PRO A 108 4.97 -5.59 -14.07
CA PRO A 108 5.39 -6.96 -14.29
C PRO A 108 6.62 -7.40 -13.48
N LEU A 109 7.53 -6.47 -13.18
CA LEU A 109 8.72 -6.73 -12.36
C LEU A 109 8.43 -6.69 -10.85
N PHE A 110 7.21 -6.34 -10.43
CA PHE A 110 6.90 -6.24 -9.00
C PHE A 110 7.19 -7.54 -8.22
N PRO A 111 6.84 -8.76 -8.69
CA PRO A 111 7.12 -9.98 -7.92
C PRO A 111 8.61 -10.21 -7.65
N VAL A 112 9.47 -9.91 -8.62
CA VAL A 112 10.93 -10.04 -8.45
C VAL A 112 11.52 -8.88 -7.66
N PHE A 113 10.97 -7.67 -7.80
CA PHE A 113 11.34 -6.54 -6.94
C PHE A 113 10.98 -6.78 -5.47
N HIS A 114 9.80 -7.33 -5.21
CA HIS A 114 9.37 -7.72 -3.85
C HIS A 114 10.33 -8.74 -3.24
N GLN A 115 10.71 -9.78 -4.02
CA GLN A 115 11.70 -10.76 -3.56
C GLN A 115 13.08 -10.12 -3.28
N PHE A 116 13.48 -9.13 -4.08
CA PHE A 116 14.70 -8.37 -3.82
C PHE A 116 14.60 -7.61 -2.49
N LEU A 117 13.49 -6.90 -2.23
CA LEU A 117 13.29 -6.17 -0.98
C LEU A 117 13.35 -7.08 0.25
N GLU A 118 12.70 -8.25 0.21
CA GLU A 118 12.72 -9.25 1.28
C GLU A 118 14.13 -9.73 1.63
N GLN A 119 15.02 -9.84 0.63
CA GLN A 119 16.39 -10.31 0.79
C GLN A 119 17.39 -9.17 1.02
N SER A 120 16.93 -7.93 0.88
CA SER A 120 17.80 -6.77 0.91
C SER A 120 18.20 -6.37 2.33
N LYS A 121 19.26 -5.55 2.42
CA LYS A 121 19.71 -4.91 3.67
C LYS A 121 18.80 -3.75 4.11
N TYR A 122 17.87 -3.30 3.28
CA TYR A 122 17.06 -2.12 3.54
C TYR A 122 16.02 -2.39 4.63
N LYS A 123 15.98 -1.53 5.66
CA LYS A 123 15.00 -1.63 6.76
C LYS A 123 13.88 -0.62 6.67
N VAL A 124 14.08 0.42 5.87
CA VAL A 124 13.12 1.50 5.68
C VAL A 124 13.15 1.94 4.21
N MET A 125 12.04 2.52 3.76
CA MET A 125 11.93 3.17 2.46
C MET A 125 11.60 4.64 2.64
N ASN A 126 12.46 5.52 2.15
CA ASN A 126 12.25 6.97 2.23
C ASN A 126 11.35 7.47 1.07
N LYS A 127 10.96 8.74 1.13
CA LYS A 127 10.03 9.35 0.18
C LYS A 127 10.58 9.37 -1.26
N ASP A 128 11.87 9.62 -1.41
CA ASP A 128 12.53 9.68 -2.70
C ASP A 128 12.56 8.30 -3.38
N GLN A 129 13.00 7.27 -2.64
CA GLN A 129 12.97 5.87 -3.08
C GLN A 129 11.56 5.44 -3.48
N TRP A 130 10.55 5.74 -2.65
CA TRP A 130 9.14 5.44 -2.96
C TRP A 130 8.73 6.03 -4.30
N TYR A 131 9.08 7.30 -4.55
CA TYR A 131 8.67 8.03 -5.76
C TYR A 131 9.39 7.48 -7.00
N ASN A 132 10.68 7.19 -6.87
CA ASN A 132 11.48 6.61 -7.93
C ASN A 132 11.07 5.18 -8.26
N VAL A 133 10.56 4.38 -7.31
CA VAL A 133 9.98 3.05 -7.61
C VAL A 133 8.80 3.18 -8.56
N LEU A 134 7.93 4.18 -8.38
CA LEU A 134 6.84 4.42 -9.33
C LEU A 134 7.38 4.82 -10.69
N GLU A 135 8.32 5.76 -10.74
CA GLU A 135 8.89 6.22 -12.01
C GLU A 135 9.54 5.06 -12.76
N PHE A 136 10.38 4.28 -12.08
CA PHE A 136 11.01 3.08 -12.60
C PHE A 136 9.98 2.09 -13.16
N SER A 137 8.87 1.86 -12.43
CA SER A 137 7.81 0.95 -12.89
C SER A 137 7.11 1.39 -14.18
N ARG A 138 7.23 2.68 -14.55
CA ARG A 138 6.57 3.27 -15.72
C ARG A 138 7.53 3.54 -16.87
N THR A 139 8.80 3.82 -16.58
CA THR A 139 9.78 4.22 -17.60
C THR A 139 10.74 3.10 -17.98
N VAL A 140 11.04 2.16 -17.07
CA VAL A 140 11.98 1.07 -17.33
C VAL A 140 11.22 -0.16 -17.84
N HIS A 141 11.69 -0.71 -18.95
CA HIS A 141 11.10 -1.89 -19.56
C HIS A 141 11.32 -3.14 -18.70
N PRO A 142 10.42 -4.14 -18.76
CA PRO A 142 10.58 -5.38 -18.00
C PRO A 142 11.85 -6.18 -18.32
N ASP A 143 12.42 -5.98 -19.50
CA ASP A 143 13.69 -6.59 -19.93
C ASP A 143 14.93 -5.78 -19.53
N LEU A 144 14.73 -4.62 -18.88
CA LEU A 144 15.76 -3.66 -18.48
C LEU A 144 16.62 -3.14 -19.65
N SER A 145 16.15 -3.29 -20.89
CA SER A 145 16.90 -2.90 -22.10
C SER A 145 17.20 -1.41 -22.19
N ASN A 146 16.33 -0.59 -21.61
CA ASN A 146 16.44 0.87 -21.60
C ASN A 146 16.91 1.44 -20.26
N TYR A 147 17.41 0.59 -19.36
CA TYR A 147 17.97 1.04 -18.09
C TYR A 147 19.30 1.77 -18.30
N ASP A 148 19.41 2.98 -17.76
CA ASP A 148 20.64 3.78 -17.78
C ASP A 148 21.38 3.63 -16.45
N GLU A 149 22.56 3.00 -16.49
CA GLU A 149 23.41 2.75 -15.32
C GLU A 149 24.08 4.02 -14.79
N ASP A 150 24.22 5.05 -15.64
CA ASP A 150 24.71 6.37 -15.24
C ASP A 150 23.55 7.31 -14.84
N GLY A 151 22.33 6.78 -14.78
CA GLY A 151 21.11 7.50 -14.42
C GLY A 151 21.10 7.96 -12.96
N ALA A 152 20.29 8.98 -12.66
CA ALA A 152 20.12 9.50 -11.31
C ALA A 152 19.17 8.66 -10.43
N TRP A 153 19.19 7.34 -10.60
CA TRP A 153 18.34 6.45 -9.82
C TRP A 153 18.85 6.30 -8.38
N PRO A 154 17.98 6.08 -7.39
CA PRO A 154 18.41 5.67 -6.07
C PRO A 154 19.18 4.36 -6.14
N VAL A 155 20.27 4.27 -5.35
CA VAL A 155 21.13 3.07 -5.23
C VAL A 155 20.35 1.77 -5.01
N MET A 156 19.21 1.82 -4.33
CA MET A 156 18.32 0.66 -4.15
C MET A 156 17.85 0.07 -5.48
N LEU A 157 17.55 0.90 -6.48
CA LEU A 157 17.10 0.47 -7.79
C LEU A 157 18.28 0.00 -8.65
N ASP A 158 19.45 0.62 -8.53
CA ASP A 158 20.68 0.12 -9.16
C ASP A 158 21.02 -1.29 -8.66
N GLU A 159 21.02 -1.49 -7.33
CA GLU A 159 21.26 -2.79 -6.70
C GLU A 159 20.20 -3.82 -7.10
N PHE A 160 18.94 -3.41 -7.29
CA PHE A 160 17.89 -4.29 -7.79
C PHE A 160 18.18 -4.76 -9.23
N VAL A 161 18.56 -3.84 -10.11
CA VAL A 161 18.88 -4.15 -11.52
C VAL A 161 20.07 -5.09 -11.60
N GLU A 162 21.13 -4.82 -10.84
CA GLU A 162 22.30 -5.69 -10.76
C GLU A 162 21.92 -7.10 -10.26
N TRP A 163 21.16 -7.17 -9.17
CA TRP A 163 20.68 -8.44 -8.60
C TRP A 163 19.80 -9.23 -9.58
N TYR A 164 18.94 -8.55 -10.33
CA TYR A 164 18.06 -9.18 -11.31
C TYR A 164 18.85 -9.69 -12.53
N LYS A 165 19.77 -8.89 -13.08
CA LYS A 165 20.66 -9.28 -14.19
C LYS A 165 21.51 -10.50 -13.81
N ALA A 166 22.07 -10.52 -12.60
CA ALA A 166 22.88 -11.65 -12.12
C ALA A 166 22.08 -12.96 -12.06
N ARG A 167 20.77 -12.90 -11.77
CA ARG A 167 19.89 -14.08 -11.76
C ARG A 167 19.45 -14.55 -13.14
N LEU A 168 19.45 -13.67 -14.14
CA LEU A 168 19.15 -14.01 -15.53
C LEU A 168 20.36 -14.61 -16.27
N ALA A 169 21.58 -14.31 -15.80
CA ALA A 169 22.82 -14.83 -16.36
C ALA A 169 23.17 -16.25 -15.87
N LEU A 170 22.37 -16.82 -14.97
CA LEU A 170 22.46 -18.20 -14.48
C LEU A 170 21.45 -19.09 -15.20
#